data_AF-A0A6P0IRG2-F1
#
_entry.id   AF-A0A6P0IRG2-F1
#
_cell.length_a   1.000
_cell.length_b   1.000
_cell.length_c   1.000
_cell.angle_alpha   90.00
_cell.angle_beta   90.00
_cell.angle_gamma   90.00
#
_symmetry.space_group_name_H-M   'P 1'
#
loop_
_entity.id
_entity.type
_entity.pdbx_description
1 polymer ?
#
loop_
_entity_poly.entity_id
_entity_poly.type
_entity_poly.pdbx_seq_one_letter_code
_entity_poly.pdbx_strand_id
1 'polypeptide(L)'
;MTSWPDPELTVSGRVGIGTDTPSEELDVIGNISATGNISATNLTLSGSANATQFVGDGSRLTGLVTTTGNSTIAGSLTINDNLSVGGNFQLGTLSINAFSSDGNLADNSNLAVPTEQAVKTYVDNQITQVNNALDTKANLNGAADQDFTAQNLTVGGNLQVSGDLEVQGDVIARDTEHIAGNVSLGDEDSDVITIAGVVSSGHSSGAVEVNSALHTTGSLTVDGSLSVGNAIATAQLSVTDRVTGSLTVQNNLTVGGSLTTSEVNATGTIQANRFEGDGSSLEGIVKKTGDTMTGSLTIANNLTVNGNIKTTGIISGSSLPPNLIRNSYMNILDG
;
A
#
# COMPACT_ATOMS: atom_id res chain seq x y z
N MET A 1 53.95 25.92 -123.66
CA MET A 1 52.94 25.63 -122.62
C MET A 1 51.74 26.52 -122.91
N THR A 2 50.69 25.96 -123.50
CA THR A 2 49.42 26.68 -123.72
C THR A 2 48.46 26.24 -122.63
N SER A 3 48.21 27.11 -121.66
CA SER A 3 47.16 26.92 -120.66
C SER A 3 45.81 26.94 -121.37
N TRP A 4 45.07 25.84 -121.30
CA TRP A 4 43.64 25.85 -121.63
C TRP A 4 42.94 26.68 -120.56
N PRO A 5 42.06 27.64 -120.92
CA PRO A 5 41.24 28.32 -119.93
C PRO A 5 40.31 27.27 -119.30
N ASP A 6 40.24 27.25 -117.96
CA ASP A 6 39.22 26.45 -117.27
C ASP A 6 37.84 26.88 -117.77
N PRO A 7 37.01 25.95 -118.27
CA PRO A 7 35.66 26.31 -118.69
C PRO A 7 34.83 26.69 -117.45
N GLU A 8 34.54 27.98 -117.29
CA GLU A 8 33.50 28.43 -116.38
C GLU A 8 32.15 27.91 -116.89
N LEU A 9 31.57 26.95 -116.17
CA LEU A 9 30.22 26.48 -116.42
C LEU A 9 29.23 27.45 -115.76
N THR A 10 28.61 28.31 -116.57
CA THR A 10 27.45 29.12 -116.14
C THR A 10 26.17 28.45 -116.61
N VAL A 11 25.31 28.03 -115.68
CA VAL A 11 24.00 27.46 -116.00
C VAL A 11 22.90 28.50 -115.75
N SER A 12 22.13 28.83 -116.79
CA SER A 12 21.06 29.84 -116.74
C SER A 12 19.64 29.26 -116.59
N GLY A 13 19.51 27.94 -116.38
CA GLY A 13 18.24 27.22 -116.29
C GLY A 13 18.30 26.09 -115.25
N ARG A 14 17.27 25.23 -115.21
CA ARG A 14 17.25 24.09 -114.29
C ARG A 14 18.26 23.02 -114.70
N VAL A 15 18.93 22.42 -113.72
CA VAL A 15 19.91 21.34 -113.91
C VAL A 15 19.29 20.03 -113.43
N GLY A 16 19.14 19.07 -114.35
CA GLY A 16 18.76 17.69 -114.02
C GLY A 16 19.96 16.76 -114.09
N ILE A 17 20.18 15.94 -113.06
CA ILE A 17 21.16 14.84 -113.05
C ILE A 17 20.37 13.54 -112.90
N GLY A 18 20.35 12.72 -113.96
CA GLY A 18 19.53 11.50 -114.02
C GLY A 18 18.05 11.75 -114.32
N THR A 19 17.68 12.99 -114.70
CA THR A 19 16.33 13.38 -115.15
C THR A 19 16.43 14.47 -116.22
N ASP A 20 15.59 14.38 -117.26
CA ASP A 20 15.48 15.42 -118.30
C ASP A 20 14.38 16.45 -117.99
N THR A 21 13.58 16.20 -116.94
CA THR A 21 12.48 17.08 -116.51
C THR A 21 12.64 17.45 -115.03
N PRO A 22 13.61 18.31 -114.68
CA PRO A 22 13.90 18.67 -113.30
C PRO A 22 12.73 19.42 -112.63
N SER A 23 12.32 18.94 -111.46
CA SER A 23 11.23 19.51 -110.66
C SER A 23 11.64 20.77 -109.89
N GLU A 24 12.94 20.92 -109.61
CA GLU A 24 13.56 22.07 -108.92
C GLU A 24 14.70 22.69 -109.76
N GLU A 25 15.34 23.76 -109.26
CA GLU A 25 16.49 24.38 -109.94
C GLU A 25 17.67 23.42 -110.10
N LEU A 26 17.88 22.53 -109.13
CA LEU A 26 18.79 21.39 -109.22
C LEU A 26 18.03 20.14 -108.77
N ASP A 27 17.84 19.18 -109.67
CA ASP A 27 17.16 17.91 -109.38
C ASP A 27 18.11 16.74 -109.68
N VAL A 28 18.42 15.96 -108.64
CA VAL A 28 19.36 14.84 -108.72
C VAL A 28 18.64 13.55 -108.35
N ILE A 29 18.38 12.69 -109.33
CA ILE A 29 17.90 11.33 -109.09
C ILE A 29 19.11 10.44 -108.82
N GLY A 30 19.61 10.46 -107.59
CA GLY A 30 20.78 9.69 -107.18
C GLY A 30 21.50 10.26 -105.95
N ASN A 31 22.76 9.84 -105.75
CA ASN A 31 23.60 10.31 -104.66
C ASN A 31 24.32 11.61 -105.02
N ILE A 32 24.52 12.47 -104.02
CA ILE A 32 25.37 13.67 -104.13
C ILE A 32 26.67 13.39 -103.40
N SER A 33 27.81 13.52 -104.09
CA SER A 33 29.15 13.46 -103.49
C SER A 33 29.79 14.84 -103.57
N ALA A 34 29.97 15.48 -102.42
CA ALA A 34 30.65 16.76 -102.29
C ALA A 34 31.92 16.55 -101.45
N THR A 35 33.07 17.02 -101.96
CA THR A 35 34.33 17.00 -101.21
C THR A 35 34.45 18.18 -100.23
N GLY A 36 33.59 19.17 -100.37
CA GLY A 36 33.44 20.31 -99.46
C GLY A 36 32.09 20.30 -98.74
N ASN A 37 31.70 21.48 -98.23
CA ASN A 37 30.46 21.64 -97.50
C ASN A 37 29.26 21.76 -98.46
N ILE A 38 28.13 21.17 -98.07
CA ILE A 38 26.82 21.50 -98.65
C ILE A 38 26.23 22.63 -97.79
N SER A 39 26.21 23.84 -98.33
CA SER A 39 25.60 25.00 -97.66
C SER A 39 24.17 25.16 -98.15
N ALA A 40 23.20 24.86 -97.29
CA ALA A 40 21.77 25.01 -97.58
C ALA A 40 21.07 25.71 -96.41
N THR A 41 20.04 26.50 -96.69
CA THR A 41 19.21 27.12 -95.64
C THR A 41 18.51 26.08 -94.79
N ASN A 42 18.03 25.01 -95.42
CA ASN A 42 17.40 23.87 -94.77
C ASN A 42 17.93 22.58 -95.43
N LEU A 43 18.14 21.54 -94.63
CA LEU A 43 18.42 20.19 -95.11
C LEU A 43 17.32 19.26 -94.62
N THR A 44 16.50 18.77 -95.54
CA THR A 44 15.45 17.77 -95.26
C THR A 44 15.91 16.42 -95.77
N LEU A 45 15.98 15.41 -94.90
CA LEU A 45 16.33 14.04 -95.25
C LEU A 45 15.11 13.15 -95.02
N SER A 46 14.80 12.28 -95.98
CA SER A 46 13.77 11.24 -95.81
C SER A 46 14.28 10.01 -95.05
N GLY A 47 15.59 9.96 -94.73
CA GLY A 47 16.25 8.87 -94.01
C GLY A 47 17.22 9.37 -92.94
N SER A 48 18.18 8.52 -92.56
CA SER A 48 19.15 8.83 -91.51
C SER A 48 20.25 9.78 -91.98
N ALA A 49 20.65 10.69 -91.09
CA ALA A 49 21.89 11.47 -91.23
C ALA A 49 23.03 10.76 -90.48
N ASN A 50 24.10 10.36 -91.18
CA ASN A 50 25.34 9.89 -90.56
C ASN A 50 26.32 11.06 -90.48
N ALA A 51 26.42 11.70 -89.32
CA ALA A 51 27.33 12.81 -89.07
C ALA A 51 28.27 12.46 -87.91
N THR A 52 29.52 12.92 -87.97
CA THR A 52 30.48 12.78 -86.86
C THR A 52 30.17 13.73 -85.71
N GLN A 53 29.58 14.89 -86.02
CA GLN A 53 29.18 15.90 -85.04
C GLN A 53 27.94 16.64 -85.55
N PHE A 54 27.00 16.90 -84.65
CA PHE A 54 25.97 17.91 -84.84
C PHE A 54 26.39 19.17 -84.07
N VAL A 55 26.46 20.32 -84.74
CA VAL A 55 26.80 21.61 -84.14
C VAL A 55 25.55 22.49 -84.17
N GLY A 56 24.89 22.65 -83.02
CA GLY A 56 23.64 23.41 -82.85
C GLY A 56 23.03 23.15 -81.47
N ASP A 57 21.93 23.83 -81.12
CA ASP A 57 21.30 23.66 -79.79
C ASP A 57 20.59 22.31 -79.60
N GLY A 58 20.29 21.60 -80.69
CA GLY A 58 19.68 20.27 -80.67
C GLY A 58 18.27 20.22 -80.06
N SER A 59 17.69 21.35 -79.67
CA SER A 59 16.44 21.45 -78.88
C SER A 59 15.22 20.89 -79.61
N ARG A 60 15.29 20.82 -80.94
CA ARG A 60 14.23 20.32 -81.82
C ARG A 60 14.48 18.88 -82.30
N LEU A 61 15.58 18.24 -81.89
CA LEU A 61 15.84 16.84 -82.20
C LEU A 61 14.93 15.97 -81.33
N THR A 62 13.93 15.34 -81.94
CA THR A 62 13.01 14.41 -81.27
C THR A 62 13.45 12.96 -81.56
N GLY A 63 13.19 12.05 -80.61
CA GLY A 63 13.55 10.63 -80.76
C GLY A 63 15.07 10.32 -80.70
N LEU A 64 15.93 11.31 -80.48
CA LEU A 64 17.39 11.19 -80.59
C LEU A 64 18.12 10.82 -79.28
N VAL A 65 17.47 10.84 -78.11
CA VAL A 65 18.15 10.59 -76.83
C VAL A 65 18.26 9.09 -76.53
N THR A 66 18.86 8.33 -77.43
CA THR A 66 19.51 7.07 -77.04
C THR A 66 20.99 7.26 -77.32
N THR A 67 21.71 7.82 -76.35
CA THR A 67 23.16 7.83 -76.38
C THR A 67 23.66 6.46 -75.96
N THR A 68 24.52 5.83 -76.77
CA THR A 68 25.17 4.56 -76.42
C THR A 68 26.34 4.75 -75.45
N GLY A 69 26.56 5.97 -74.96
CA GLY A 69 27.63 6.35 -74.05
C GLY A 69 27.23 7.54 -73.18
N ASN A 70 28.20 8.09 -72.46
CA ASN A 70 27.97 9.15 -71.49
C ASN A 70 27.51 10.45 -72.17
N SER A 71 26.41 11.03 -71.68
CA SER A 71 25.96 12.37 -72.05
C SER A 71 26.37 13.37 -70.98
N THR A 72 27.03 14.46 -71.37
CA THR A 72 27.29 15.60 -70.47
C THR A 72 26.28 16.71 -70.78
N ILE A 73 25.59 17.21 -69.75
CA ILE A 73 24.68 18.34 -69.87
C ILE A 73 25.38 19.54 -69.21
N ALA A 74 25.75 20.55 -69.99
CA ALA A 74 26.48 21.73 -69.53
C ALA A 74 25.60 22.74 -68.75
N GLY A 75 24.37 22.37 -68.41
CA GLY A 75 23.37 23.20 -67.74
C GLY A 75 22.35 22.33 -66.98
N SER A 76 21.15 22.87 -66.77
CA SER A 76 20.09 22.13 -66.07
C SER A 76 19.49 21.01 -66.92
N LEU A 77 19.24 19.87 -66.29
CA LEU A 77 18.42 18.80 -66.82
C LEU A 77 17.00 18.95 -66.28
N THR A 78 16.02 19.16 -67.17
CA THR A 78 14.59 19.13 -66.84
C THR A 78 13.97 17.84 -67.38
N ILE A 79 13.28 17.09 -66.51
CA ILE A 79 12.57 15.87 -66.86
C ILE A 79 11.10 16.09 -66.49
N ASN A 80 10.21 16.03 -67.48
CA ASN A 80 8.79 16.34 -67.27
C ASN A 80 8.01 15.18 -66.65
N ASP A 81 8.50 13.94 -66.81
CA ASP A 81 7.93 12.74 -66.24
C ASP A 81 8.94 12.09 -65.27
N ASN A 82 9.31 10.82 -65.50
CA ASN A 82 10.19 10.07 -64.63
C ASN A 82 11.62 10.01 -65.15
N LEU A 83 12.59 10.09 -64.23
CA LEU A 83 13.97 9.70 -64.48
C LEU A 83 14.13 8.20 -64.18
N SER A 84 14.53 7.42 -65.17
CA SER A 84 14.97 6.04 -64.98
C SER A 84 16.49 5.98 -65.00
N VAL A 85 17.09 5.43 -63.94
CA VAL A 85 18.55 5.27 -63.82
C VAL A 85 18.86 3.78 -63.77
N GLY A 86 19.61 3.27 -64.75
CA GLY A 86 19.98 1.85 -64.82
C GLY A 86 21.04 1.40 -63.82
N GLY A 87 21.61 2.33 -63.04
CA GLY A 87 22.60 2.11 -62.00
C GLY A 87 22.37 3.06 -60.82
N ASN A 88 23.43 3.49 -60.14
CA ASN A 88 23.30 4.42 -59.03
C ASN A 88 23.02 5.85 -59.52
N PHE A 89 22.18 6.57 -58.79
CA PHE A 89 22.04 8.02 -58.98
C PHE A 89 23.19 8.74 -58.27
N GLN A 90 24.15 9.26 -59.04
CA GLN A 90 25.37 9.86 -58.52
C GLN A 90 25.26 11.40 -58.44
N LEU A 91 25.43 11.96 -57.25
CA LEU A 91 25.54 13.40 -57.00
C LEU A 91 26.99 13.72 -56.57
N GLY A 92 27.82 14.11 -57.54
CA GLY A 92 29.24 14.33 -57.31
C GLY A 92 29.96 13.04 -56.91
N THR A 93 30.49 12.97 -55.68
CA THR A 93 31.14 11.77 -55.13
C THR A 93 30.17 10.83 -54.39
N LEU A 94 28.94 11.28 -54.10
CA LEU A 94 27.93 10.49 -53.39
C LEU A 94 27.08 9.70 -54.38
N SER A 95 26.70 8.49 -54.01
CA SER A 95 25.84 7.61 -54.82
C SER A 95 24.63 7.16 -54.02
N ILE A 96 23.45 7.27 -54.62
CA ILE A 96 22.22 6.65 -54.11
C ILE A 96 21.98 5.39 -54.93
N ASN A 97 21.95 4.24 -54.27
CA ASN A 97 21.74 2.95 -54.93
C ASN A 97 20.30 2.42 -54.81
N ALA A 98 19.53 2.92 -53.84
CA ALA A 98 18.14 2.52 -53.63
C ALA A 98 17.36 3.54 -52.79
N PHE A 99 16.06 3.62 -53.05
CA PHE A 99 15.09 4.10 -52.08
C PHE A 99 14.55 2.89 -51.32
N SER A 100 14.93 2.71 -50.06
CA SER A 100 14.63 1.50 -49.28
C SER A 100 13.24 1.57 -48.65
N SER A 101 12.43 0.52 -48.82
CA SER A 101 11.16 0.33 -48.10
C SER A 101 11.29 -0.54 -46.85
N ASP A 102 12.51 -0.80 -46.38
CA ASP A 102 12.75 -1.62 -45.19
C ASP A 102 12.28 -0.89 -43.92
N GLY A 103 11.09 -1.24 -43.44
CA GLY A 103 10.50 -0.70 -42.21
C GLY A 103 11.22 -1.08 -40.92
N ASN A 104 12.19 -1.99 -40.98
CA ASN A 104 13.00 -2.33 -39.82
C ASN A 104 14.32 -1.54 -39.77
N LEU A 105 14.69 -0.87 -40.87
CA LEU A 105 16.01 -0.24 -41.06
C LEU A 105 17.14 -1.19 -40.59
N ALA A 106 17.02 -2.47 -40.95
CA ALA A 106 17.92 -3.53 -40.49
C ALA A 106 19.31 -3.42 -41.14
N ASP A 107 19.35 -2.94 -42.39
CA ASP A 107 20.57 -2.71 -43.12
C ASP A 107 21.23 -1.37 -42.71
N ASN A 108 22.54 -1.38 -42.50
CA ASN A 108 23.34 -0.19 -42.16
C ASN A 108 23.91 0.52 -43.42
N SER A 109 23.08 0.67 -44.45
CA SER A 109 23.53 1.24 -45.73
C SER A 109 23.73 2.76 -45.66
N ASN A 110 24.91 3.22 -46.05
CA ASN A 110 25.21 4.65 -46.25
C ASN A 110 24.77 5.18 -47.64
N LEU A 111 24.25 4.31 -48.51
CA LEU A 111 23.90 4.64 -49.90
C LEU A 111 22.40 4.56 -50.18
N ALA A 112 21.62 3.99 -49.26
CA ALA A 112 20.17 3.89 -49.40
C ALA A 112 19.48 5.07 -48.70
N VAL A 113 18.41 5.56 -49.30
CA VAL A 113 17.52 6.56 -48.69
C VAL A 113 16.24 5.85 -48.27
N PRO A 114 15.86 5.81 -46.97
CA PRO A 114 14.61 5.17 -46.57
C PRO A 114 13.39 5.95 -47.09
N THR A 115 12.33 5.23 -47.46
CA THR A 115 11.04 5.84 -47.78
C THR A 115 10.32 6.31 -46.52
N GLU A 116 9.35 7.21 -46.66
CA GLU A 116 8.52 7.68 -45.54
C GLU A 116 7.83 6.54 -44.79
N GLN A 117 7.35 5.52 -45.53
CA GLN A 117 6.75 4.33 -44.94
C GLN A 117 7.75 3.54 -44.10
N ALA A 118 8.99 3.37 -44.57
CA ALA A 118 10.03 2.68 -43.82
C ALA A 118 10.32 3.38 -42.48
N VAL A 119 10.48 4.71 -42.52
CA VAL A 119 10.69 5.52 -41.31
C VAL A 119 9.50 5.42 -40.36
N LYS A 120 8.27 5.52 -40.88
CA LYS A 120 7.05 5.42 -40.06
C LYS A 120 6.98 4.06 -39.35
N THR A 121 7.16 2.96 -40.08
CA THR A 121 7.13 1.61 -39.51
C THR A 121 8.20 1.43 -38.44
N TYR A 122 9.43 1.90 -38.68
CA TYR A 122 10.49 1.82 -37.69
C TYR A 122 10.13 2.59 -36.41
N VAL A 123 9.71 3.84 -36.56
CA VAL A 123 9.34 4.70 -35.42
C VAL A 123 8.14 4.14 -34.65
N ASP A 124 7.09 3.68 -35.33
CA ASP A 124 5.93 3.06 -34.69
C ASP A 124 6.36 1.83 -33.86
N ASN A 125 7.20 0.96 -34.43
CA ASN A 125 7.72 -0.21 -33.73
C ASN A 125 8.54 0.18 -32.48
N GLN A 126 9.42 1.18 -32.59
CA GLN A 126 10.20 1.67 -31.45
C GLN A 126 9.29 2.27 -30.35
N ILE A 127 8.28 3.06 -30.73
CA ILE A 127 7.33 3.66 -29.79
C ILE A 127 6.48 2.59 -29.10
N THR A 128 6.02 1.57 -29.84
CA THR A 128 5.27 0.45 -29.25
C THR A 128 6.11 -0.30 -28.21
N GLN A 129 7.39 -0.54 -28.48
CA GLN A 129 8.28 -1.19 -27.50
C GLN A 129 8.43 -0.35 -26.22
N VAL A 130 8.61 0.97 -26.35
CA VAL A 130 8.67 1.90 -25.20
C VAL A 130 7.35 1.90 -24.44
N ASN A 131 6.21 2.02 -25.12
CA ASN A 131 4.90 2.01 -24.48
C ASN A 131 4.65 0.71 -23.73
N ASN A 132 4.98 -0.44 -24.32
CA ASN A 132 4.83 -1.74 -23.65
C ASN A 132 5.73 -1.83 -22.40
N ALA A 133 6.95 -1.30 -22.45
CA ALA A 133 7.87 -1.26 -21.31
C ALA A 133 7.44 -0.29 -20.20
N LEU A 134 6.74 0.79 -20.55
CA LEU A 134 6.17 1.73 -19.58
C LEU A 134 4.88 1.19 -18.95
N ASP A 135 4.03 0.54 -19.74
CA ASP A 135 2.79 -0.08 -19.25
C ASP A 135 3.12 -1.18 -18.22
N THR A 136 4.17 -1.98 -18.44
CA THR A 136 4.63 -2.98 -17.46
C THR A 136 5.24 -2.39 -16.18
N LYS A 137 5.71 -1.13 -16.20
CA LYS A 137 6.22 -0.46 -14.97
C LYS A 137 5.12 0.18 -14.13
N ALA A 138 3.94 0.42 -14.69
CA ALA A 138 2.79 1.00 -13.98
C ALA A 138 1.64 0.00 -13.74
N ASN A 139 1.57 -1.09 -14.51
CA ASN A 139 0.57 -2.15 -14.42
C ASN A 139 1.24 -3.45 -13.91
N LEU A 140 1.44 -3.52 -12.59
CA LEU A 140 2.06 -4.64 -11.88
C LEU A 140 1.15 -5.87 -11.79
N ASN A 141 0.84 -6.46 -12.94
CA ASN A 141 0.81 -7.91 -13.05
C ASN A 141 2.18 -8.34 -13.58
N GLY A 142 3.25 -8.01 -12.84
CA GLY A 142 4.58 -8.53 -13.14
C GLY A 142 4.45 -10.05 -13.32
N ALA A 143 5.15 -10.61 -14.31
CA ALA A 143 5.26 -12.06 -14.40
C ALA A 143 5.67 -12.60 -13.01
N ALA A 144 5.19 -13.78 -12.63
CA ALA A 144 5.42 -14.37 -11.29
C ALA A 144 6.91 -14.43 -10.88
N ASP A 145 7.82 -14.26 -11.84
CA ASP A 145 9.27 -14.33 -11.71
C ASP A 145 9.96 -12.96 -11.51
N GLN A 146 9.23 -11.86 -11.32
CA GLN A 146 9.81 -10.52 -11.11
C GLN A 146 9.32 -9.87 -9.82
N ASP A 147 10.21 -9.73 -8.85
CA ASP A 147 9.95 -9.00 -7.60
C ASP A 147 9.78 -7.50 -7.87
N PHE A 148 8.73 -6.90 -7.31
CA PHE A 148 8.60 -5.45 -7.28
C PHE A 148 9.47 -4.87 -6.18
N THR A 149 10.55 -4.19 -6.57
CA THR A 149 11.44 -3.48 -5.63
C THR A 149 11.34 -1.99 -5.86
N ALA A 150 10.95 -1.25 -4.81
CA ALA A 150 10.91 0.21 -4.81
C ALA A 150 11.68 0.73 -3.59
N GLN A 151 12.54 1.73 -3.78
CA GLN A 151 13.22 2.38 -2.64
C GLN A 151 12.22 3.11 -1.75
N ASN A 152 11.24 3.78 -2.36
CA ASN A 152 10.12 4.42 -1.67
C ASN A 152 8.84 4.11 -2.45
N LEU A 153 7.81 3.60 -1.77
CA LEU A 153 6.48 3.40 -2.33
C LEU A 153 5.51 4.38 -1.68
N THR A 154 4.83 5.19 -2.49
CA THR A 154 3.72 6.03 -2.04
C THR A 154 2.47 5.59 -2.79
N VAL A 155 1.45 5.15 -2.06
CA VAL A 155 0.15 4.77 -2.61
C VAL A 155 -0.82 5.92 -2.37
N GLY A 156 -1.23 6.61 -3.45
CA GLY A 156 -2.16 7.75 -3.36
C GLY A 156 -3.61 7.35 -3.09
N GLY A 157 -3.94 6.07 -3.21
CA GLY A 157 -5.24 5.47 -2.90
C GLY A 157 -5.12 4.33 -1.89
N ASN A 158 -5.93 3.29 -2.07
CA ASN A 158 -5.93 2.11 -1.18
C ASN A 158 -4.83 1.11 -1.58
N LEU A 159 -4.20 0.47 -0.60
CA LEU A 159 -3.35 -0.70 -0.79
C LEU A 159 -4.16 -1.97 -0.45
N GLN A 160 -4.31 -2.89 -1.41
CA GLN A 160 -4.89 -4.21 -1.20
C GLN A 160 -3.80 -5.27 -1.39
N VAL A 161 -3.62 -6.15 -0.40
CA VAL A 161 -2.68 -7.28 -0.45
C VAL A 161 -3.50 -8.57 -0.39
N SER A 162 -3.41 -9.41 -1.44
CA SER A 162 -4.18 -10.66 -1.51
C SER A 162 -3.57 -11.81 -0.71
N GLY A 163 -2.27 -11.72 -0.41
CA GLY A 163 -1.54 -12.64 0.45
C GLY A 163 -1.13 -11.97 1.76
N ASP A 164 -0.01 -12.43 2.32
CA ASP A 164 0.53 -11.91 3.57
C ASP A 164 1.25 -10.57 3.35
N LEU A 165 1.12 -9.67 4.33
CA LEU A 165 1.88 -8.41 4.39
C LEU A 165 2.92 -8.52 5.51
N GLU A 166 4.19 -8.65 5.13
CA GLU A 166 5.32 -8.51 6.05
C GLU A 166 5.89 -7.10 5.96
N VAL A 167 6.04 -6.42 7.11
CA VAL A 167 6.68 -5.10 7.19
C VAL A 167 7.90 -5.22 8.09
N GLN A 168 9.09 -5.16 7.48
CA GLN A 168 10.36 -5.14 8.21
C GLN A 168 10.63 -3.71 8.70
N GLY A 169 10.04 -3.35 9.83
CA GLY A 169 10.21 -2.03 10.46
C GLY A 169 8.98 -1.53 11.22
N ASP A 170 8.98 -0.24 11.55
CA ASP A 170 7.88 0.39 12.27
C ASP A 170 6.64 0.56 11.39
N VAL A 171 5.49 0.12 11.91
CA VAL A 171 4.17 0.36 11.30
C VAL A 171 3.50 1.53 12.00
N ILE A 172 3.21 2.60 11.26
CA ILE A 172 2.46 3.76 11.76
C ILE A 172 1.09 3.81 11.08
N ALA A 173 0.06 3.29 11.75
CA ALA A 173 -1.34 3.42 11.30
C ALA A 173 -1.95 4.70 11.89
N ARG A 174 -2.23 5.69 11.03
CA ARG A 174 -2.71 7.03 11.47
C ARG A 174 -4.24 7.19 11.43
N ASP A 175 -4.92 6.45 10.57
CA ASP A 175 -6.37 6.49 10.45
C ASP A 175 -6.94 5.14 10.91
N THR A 176 -7.73 5.19 11.99
CA THR A 176 -8.01 4.02 12.84
C THR A 176 -9.37 3.43 12.51
N GLU A 177 -9.64 3.13 11.25
CA GLU A 177 -10.95 2.60 10.86
C GLU A 177 -10.94 1.07 10.72
N HIS A 178 -10.63 0.38 11.82
CA HIS A 178 -10.69 -1.09 11.99
C HIS A 178 -9.54 -1.90 11.36
N ILE A 179 -8.70 -2.49 12.23
CA ILE A 179 -8.10 -3.79 11.95
C ILE A 179 -9.12 -4.83 12.39
N ALA A 180 -9.84 -5.44 11.44
CA ALA A 180 -10.79 -6.51 11.75
C ALA A 180 -10.03 -7.82 12.00
N GLY A 181 -10.43 -8.55 13.05
CA GLY A 181 -9.84 -9.85 13.41
C GLY A 181 -8.92 -9.78 14.64
N ASN A 182 -8.16 -10.85 14.85
CA ASN A 182 -7.21 -10.94 15.94
C ASN A 182 -5.92 -10.20 15.55
N VAL A 183 -5.45 -9.30 16.42
CA VAL A 183 -4.15 -8.65 16.29
C VAL A 183 -3.20 -9.29 17.29
N SER A 184 -2.15 -9.96 16.80
CA SER A 184 -1.05 -10.43 17.65
C SER A 184 0.02 -9.35 17.68
N LEU A 185 0.32 -8.83 18.86
CA LEU A 185 1.38 -7.86 19.09
C LEU A 185 2.45 -8.58 19.94
N GLY A 186 3.46 -9.15 19.27
CA GLY A 186 4.55 -9.90 19.91
C GLY A 186 4.72 -11.35 19.41
N ASP A 187 5.88 -11.95 19.73
CA ASP A 187 6.26 -13.35 19.53
C ASP A 187 6.88 -14.02 20.79
N GLU A 188 7.73 -15.05 20.66
CA GLU A 188 7.96 -16.07 21.71
C GLU A 188 8.69 -15.60 22.98
N ASP A 189 9.22 -14.37 23.11
CA ASP A 189 9.77 -13.90 24.39
C ASP A 189 10.00 -12.36 24.48
N SER A 190 9.61 -11.80 25.62
CA SER A 190 9.91 -10.41 26.10
C SER A 190 9.30 -9.24 25.32
N ASP A 191 8.15 -9.42 24.68
CA ASP A 191 7.43 -8.29 24.09
C ASP A 191 6.93 -7.28 25.11
N VAL A 192 7.02 -6.00 24.74
CA VAL A 192 6.46 -4.89 25.52
C VAL A 192 5.52 -4.09 24.63
N ILE A 193 4.23 -4.14 24.94
CA ILE A 193 3.22 -3.29 24.31
C ILE A 193 3.11 -1.99 25.11
N THR A 194 3.54 -0.87 24.53
CA THR A 194 3.40 0.46 25.16
C THR A 194 2.21 1.19 24.57
N ILE A 195 1.25 1.57 25.42
CA ILE A 195 0.06 2.33 25.03
C ILE A 195 0.04 3.64 25.80
N ALA A 196 0.27 4.76 25.11
CA ALA A 196 0.26 6.09 25.72
C ALA A 196 -1.15 6.62 26.01
N GLY A 197 -2.17 6.02 25.39
CA GLY A 197 -3.58 6.43 25.49
C GLY A 197 -4.44 5.50 26.34
N VAL A 198 -5.73 5.47 26.03
CA VAL A 198 -6.72 4.61 26.68
C VAL A 198 -6.90 3.33 25.88
N VAL A 199 -7.00 2.19 26.56
CA VAL A 199 -7.47 0.93 25.98
C VAL A 199 -8.97 0.81 26.25
N SER A 200 -9.78 0.63 25.20
CA SER A 200 -11.22 0.43 25.32
C SER A 200 -11.70 -0.67 24.37
N SER A 201 -12.80 -1.33 24.75
CA SER A 201 -13.46 -2.32 23.91
C SER A 201 -14.62 -1.67 23.16
N GLY A 202 -14.66 -1.84 21.84
CA GLY A 202 -15.83 -1.51 21.01
C GLY A 202 -16.87 -2.63 20.95
N HIS A 203 -16.61 -3.77 21.61
CA HIS A 203 -17.53 -4.91 21.62
C HIS A 203 -18.79 -4.59 22.43
N SER A 204 -19.92 -5.20 22.10
CA SER A 204 -21.21 -4.97 22.77
C SER A 204 -21.22 -5.36 24.25
N SER A 205 -20.28 -6.20 24.68
CA SER A 205 -20.06 -6.53 26.11
C SER A 205 -19.38 -5.40 26.89
N GLY A 206 -18.71 -4.46 26.20
CA GLY A 206 -17.94 -3.37 26.80
C GLY A 206 -16.68 -3.83 27.57
N ALA A 207 -16.40 -5.13 27.63
CA ALA A 207 -15.32 -5.69 28.42
C ALA A 207 -13.99 -5.68 27.65
N VAL A 208 -12.92 -5.32 28.34
CA VAL A 208 -11.54 -5.65 27.95
C VAL A 208 -11.16 -6.91 28.72
N GLU A 209 -11.01 -8.02 28.01
CA GLU A 209 -10.71 -9.32 28.60
C GLU A 209 -9.21 -9.62 28.52
N VAL A 210 -8.62 -10.03 29.65
CA VAL A 210 -7.25 -10.52 29.71
C VAL A 210 -7.31 -12.01 30.04
N ASN A 211 -6.92 -12.86 29.09
CA ASN A 211 -7.06 -14.31 29.20
C ASN A 211 -6.06 -14.94 30.20
N SER A 212 -5.05 -14.19 30.61
CA SER A 212 -4.03 -14.57 31.61
C SER A 212 -4.02 -13.60 32.79
N ALA A 213 -3.16 -13.82 33.78
CA ALA A 213 -3.06 -12.93 34.92
C ALA A 213 -2.63 -11.52 34.51
N LEU A 214 -3.33 -10.49 35.03
CA LEU A 214 -2.92 -9.10 34.90
C LEU A 214 -1.90 -8.76 35.99
N HIS A 215 -0.68 -8.40 35.59
CA HIS A 215 0.34 -7.88 36.49
C HIS A 215 0.48 -6.37 36.31
N THR A 216 0.39 -5.60 37.40
CA THR A 216 0.59 -4.14 37.39
C THR A 216 1.76 -3.81 38.32
N THR A 217 2.69 -2.98 37.84
CA THR A 217 3.81 -2.48 38.66
C THR A 217 3.42 -1.23 39.45
N GLY A 218 2.41 -0.50 38.97
CA GLY A 218 1.78 0.63 39.66
C GLY A 218 0.41 0.25 40.24
N SER A 219 -0.27 1.22 40.85
CA SER A 219 -1.61 1.04 41.40
C SER A 219 -2.64 0.78 40.30
N LEU A 220 -3.51 -0.22 40.52
CA LEU A 220 -4.73 -0.41 39.74
C LEU A 220 -5.88 0.39 40.38
N THR A 221 -6.42 1.37 39.66
CA THR A 221 -7.63 2.10 40.06
C THR A 221 -8.83 1.52 39.33
N VAL A 222 -9.91 1.23 40.06
CA VAL A 222 -11.19 0.77 39.51
C VAL A 222 -12.27 1.75 39.96
N ASP A 223 -12.81 2.54 39.03
CA ASP A 223 -13.84 3.55 39.33
C ASP A 223 -15.21 2.92 39.61
N GLY A 224 -15.46 1.74 39.03
CA GLY A 224 -16.66 0.94 39.25
C GLY A 224 -16.48 -0.14 40.33
N SER A 225 -17.32 -1.17 40.26
CA SER A 225 -17.21 -2.33 41.15
C SER A 225 -16.11 -3.29 40.70
N LEU A 226 -15.25 -3.72 41.62
CA LEU A 226 -14.35 -4.86 41.43
C LEU A 226 -15.05 -6.14 41.94
N SER A 227 -15.26 -7.11 41.05
CA SER A 227 -15.75 -8.45 41.39
C SER A 227 -14.63 -9.47 41.22
N VAL A 228 -14.41 -10.31 42.24
CA VAL A 228 -13.42 -11.40 42.20
C VAL A 228 -14.15 -12.72 42.37
N GLY A 229 -14.10 -13.58 41.36
CA GLY A 229 -14.85 -14.84 41.34
C GLY A 229 -14.30 -15.93 42.25
N ASN A 230 -13.05 -15.82 42.69
CA ASN A 230 -12.37 -16.78 43.54
C ASN A 230 -11.92 -16.14 44.87
N ALA A 231 -11.50 -16.97 45.83
CA ALA A 231 -10.93 -16.47 47.08
C ALA A 231 -9.68 -15.62 46.82
N ILE A 232 -9.61 -14.45 47.45
CA ILE A 232 -8.38 -13.66 47.52
C ILE A 232 -7.52 -14.28 48.61
N ALA A 233 -6.30 -14.73 48.28
CA ALA A 233 -5.43 -15.32 49.30
C ALA A 233 -5.12 -14.29 50.39
N THR A 234 -4.95 -14.74 51.63
CA THR A 234 -4.95 -13.90 52.85
C THR A 234 -3.87 -12.81 52.91
N ALA A 235 -2.87 -12.84 52.02
CA ALA A 235 -1.84 -11.80 51.87
C ALA A 235 -2.06 -10.85 50.67
N GLN A 236 -3.06 -11.11 49.83
CA GLN A 236 -3.27 -10.40 48.55
C GLN A 236 -4.22 -9.21 48.67
N LEU A 237 -5.02 -9.10 49.74
CA LEU A 237 -5.87 -7.94 50.00
C LEU A 237 -5.50 -7.30 51.33
N SER A 238 -4.86 -6.13 51.27
CA SER A 238 -4.62 -5.25 52.41
C SER A 238 -5.33 -3.92 52.18
N VAL A 239 -6.30 -3.61 53.03
CA VAL A 239 -6.94 -2.28 53.06
C VAL A 239 -6.26 -1.49 54.16
N THR A 240 -5.40 -0.55 53.80
CA THR A 240 -4.59 0.21 54.76
C THR A 240 -5.30 1.43 55.35
N ASP A 241 -6.38 1.88 54.72
CA ASP A 241 -7.20 3.01 55.20
C ASP A 241 -8.56 2.51 55.72
N ARG A 242 -9.67 2.76 55.02
CA ARG A 242 -11.01 2.45 55.51
C ARG A 242 -11.91 1.88 54.41
N VAL A 243 -12.70 0.87 54.76
CA VAL A 243 -13.87 0.45 53.97
C VAL A 243 -15.03 1.41 54.30
N THR A 244 -15.49 2.17 53.32
CA THR A 244 -16.50 3.24 53.53
C THR A 244 -17.95 2.80 53.30
N GLY A 245 -18.16 1.55 52.89
CA GLY A 245 -19.48 0.92 52.71
C GLY A 245 -19.69 -0.28 53.65
N SER A 246 -20.79 -1.00 53.46
CA SER A 246 -21.09 -2.22 54.23
C SER A 246 -20.12 -3.34 53.89
N LEU A 247 -19.45 -3.90 54.90
CA LEU A 247 -18.66 -5.12 54.77
C LEU A 247 -19.49 -6.31 55.27
N THR A 248 -19.84 -7.22 54.36
CA THR A 248 -20.50 -8.48 54.71
C THR A 248 -19.49 -9.61 54.73
N VAL A 249 -19.31 -10.25 55.88
CA VAL A 249 -18.47 -11.46 56.03
C VAL A 249 -19.39 -12.64 56.30
N GLN A 250 -19.38 -13.63 55.41
CA GLN A 250 -20.31 -14.78 55.50
C GLN A 250 -19.90 -15.81 56.57
N ASN A 251 -18.60 -15.92 56.85
CA ASN A 251 -18.06 -16.85 57.83
C ASN A 251 -17.56 -16.07 59.05
N ASN A 252 -16.24 -16.08 59.29
CA ASN A 252 -15.64 -15.49 60.47
C ASN A 252 -15.01 -14.14 60.12
N LEU A 253 -15.32 -13.12 60.91
CA LEU A 253 -14.55 -11.89 60.98
C LEU A 253 -13.61 -11.96 62.18
N THR A 254 -12.29 -11.96 61.94
CA THR A 254 -11.28 -11.83 63.00
C THR A 254 -10.76 -10.39 63.01
N VAL A 255 -10.89 -9.71 64.14
CA VAL A 255 -10.34 -8.37 64.34
C VAL A 255 -9.15 -8.49 65.28
N GLY A 256 -7.94 -8.17 64.80
CA GLY A 256 -6.72 -8.27 65.61
C GLY A 256 -6.59 -7.20 66.71
N GLY A 257 -7.45 -6.18 66.69
CA GLY A 257 -7.51 -5.11 67.67
C GLY A 257 -8.95 -4.85 68.15
N SER A 258 -9.29 -3.59 68.38
CA SER A 258 -10.63 -3.20 68.84
C SER A 258 -11.62 -3.07 67.68
N LEU A 259 -12.79 -3.68 67.82
CA LEU A 259 -13.95 -3.35 66.98
C LEU A 259 -14.62 -2.09 67.53
N THR A 260 -14.48 -0.96 66.82
CA THR A 260 -15.15 0.30 67.17
C THR A 260 -16.40 0.44 66.31
N THR A 261 -17.58 0.31 66.93
CA THR A 261 -18.89 0.42 66.27
C THR A 261 -19.87 1.10 67.24
N SER A 262 -20.88 1.76 66.70
CA SER A 262 -21.97 2.32 67.49
C SER A 262 -22.82 1.23 68.16
N GLU A 263 -22.89 0.05 67.53
CA GLU A 263 -23.69 -1.08 67.99
C GLU A 263 -23.05 -2.42 67.54
N VAL A 264 -23.07 -3.41 68.43
CA VAL A 264 -22.78 -4.81 68.09
C VAL A 264 -24.09 -5.59 68.25
N ASN A 265 -24.72 -5.95 67.13
CA ASN A 265 -25.90 -6.79 67.12
C ASN A 265 -25.50 -8.25 66.84
N ALA A 266 -25.48 -9.08 67.89
CA ALA A 266 -25.17 -10.50 67.78
C ALA A 266 -26.40 -11.34 68.14
N THR A 267 -26.78 -12.25 67.26
CA THR A 267 -27.89 -13.20 67.49
C THR A 267 -27.45 -14.45 68.27
N GLY A 268 -26.13 -14.65 68.41
CA GLY A 268 -25.53 -15.77 69.11
C GLY A 268 -24.89 -15.35 70.44
N THR A 269 -23.90 -16.13 70.87
CA THR A 269 -23.15 -15.85 72.10
C THR A 269 -22.06 -14.81 71.87
N ILE A 270 -22.02 -13.78 72.72
CA ILE A 270 -20.87 -12.89 72.83
C ILE A 270 -20.01 -13.39 73.98
N GLN A 271 -18.79 -13.84 73.67
CA GLN A 271 -17.78 -14.17 74.68
C GLN A 271 -16.83 -12.97 74.82
N ALA A 272 -16.81 -12.37 76.01
CA ALA A 272 -15.90 -11.30 76.33
C ALA A 272 -15.18 -11.63 77.65
N ASN A 273 -13.86 -11.47 77.67
CA ASN A 273 -13.08 -11.62 78.90
C ASN A 273 -13.48 -10.56 79.96
N ARG A 274 -14.00 -9.41 79.50
CA ARG A 274 -14.42 -8.29 80.34
C ARG A 274 -15.45 -7.47 79.59
N PHE A 275 -16.51 -7.06 80.28
CA PHE A 275 -17.47 -6.09 79.80
C PHE A 275 -17.28 -4.79 80.58
N GLU A 276 -16.99 -3.69 79.90
CA GLU A 276 -16.87 -2.36 80.51
C GLU A 276 -18.11 -1.53 80.16
N GLY A 277 -18.90 -1.19 81.19
CA GLY A 277 -20.17 -0.49 81.04
C GLY A 277 -21.02 -0.62 82.31
N ASP A 278 -22.14 0.09 82.36
CA ASP A 278 -23.04 0.03 83.52
C ASP A 278 -23.90 -1.24 83.57
N GLY A 279 -24.01 -1.94 82.43
CA GLY A 279 -24.72 -3.20 82.25
C GLY A 279 -26.22 -3.12 82.45
N SER A 280 -26.80 -1.92 82.58
CA SER A 280 -28.19 -1.71 82.98
C SER A 280 -29.21 -2.18 81.93
N SER A 281 -28.78 -2.31 80.67
CA SER A 281 -29.59 -2.82 79.56
C SER A 281 -29.35 -4.29 79.22
N LEU A 282 -28.57 -5.04 80.02
CA LEU A 282 -28.35 -6.47 79.81
C LEU A 282 -29.37 -7.28 80.62
N GLU A 283 -30.22 -8.03 79.94
CA GLU A 283 -31.19 -8.92 80.60
C GLU A 283 -30.53 -10.23 81.07
N GLY A 284 -31.05 -10.82 82.16
CA GLY A 284 -30.61 -12.13 82.65
C GLY A 284 -29.24 -12.15 83.37
N ILE A 285 -28.64 -10.98 83.65
CA ILE A 285 -27.40 -10.89 84.44
C ILE A 285 -27.60 -9.97 85.64
N VAL A 286 -27.04 -10.34 86.78
CA VAL A 286 -27.12 -9.60 88.05
C VAL A 286 -25.81 -8.87 88.24
N LYS A 287 -25.80 -7.53 88.23
CA LYS A 287 -24.53 -6.78 88.14
C LYS A 287 -24.36 -5.67 89.16
N LYS A 288 -25.40 -5.20 89.86
CA LYS A 288 -25.26 -4.17 90.93
C LYS A 288 -26.24 -4.34 92.08
N THR A 289 -25.94 -3.66 93.19
CA THR A 289 -26.84 -3.45 94.33
C THR A 289 -28.20 -2.95 93.83
N GLY A 290 -29.24 -3.76 93.98
CA GLY A 290 -30.61 -3.46 93.54
C GLY A 290 -31.13 -4.35 92.41
N ASP A 291 -30.27 -5.10 91.71
CA ASP A 291 -30.72 -6.06 90.70
C ASP A 291 -31.41 -7.26 91.36
N THR A 292 -32.52 -7.70 90.76
CA THR A 292 -33.32 -8.83 91.28
C THR A 292 -33.12 -10.06 90.40
N MET A 293 -32.62 -11.16 90.96
CA MET A 293 -32.70 -12.47 90.30
C MET A 293 -34.14 -12.99 90.39
N THR A 294 -34.76 -13.25 89.25
CA THR A 294 -36.09 -13.87 89.19
C THR A 294 -36.03 -15.40 89.06
N GLY A 295 -34.84 -15.97 88.82
CA GLY A 295 -34.57 -17.41 88.75
C GLY A 295 -33.81 -17.95 89.96
N SER A 296 -33.74 -19.28 90.05
CA SER A 296 -32.98 -19.99 91.10
C SER A 296 -31.49 -19.67 91.01
N LEU A 297 -30.90 -19.21 92.11
CA LEU A 297 -29.45 -19.03 92.22
C LEU A 297 -28.82 -20.26 92.86
N THR A 298 -27.91 -20.93 92.14
CA THR A 298 -27.05 -21.98 92.70
C THR A 298 -25.66 -21.39 92.97
N ILE A 299 -25.21 -21.47 94.22
CA ILE A 299 -23.88 -21.02 94.64
C ILE A 299 -23.06 -22.25 94.97
N ALA A 300 -21.94 -22.45 94.27
CA ALA A 300 -21.14 -23.67 94.41
C ALA A 300 -20.42 -23.78 95.77
N ASN A 301 -20.15 -22.63 96.41
CA ASN A 301 -19.45 -22.55 97.69
C ASN A 301 -20.29 -21.75 98.68
N ASN A 302 -19.70 -20.70 99.27
CA ASN A 302 -20.35 -19.90 100.30
C ASN A 302 -21.01 -18.65 99.70
N LEU A 303 -22.21 -18.34 100.17
CA LEU A 303 -22.83 -17.03 99.99
C LEU A 303 -22.47 -16.14 101.18
N THR A 304 -21.81 -15.01 100.92
CA THR A 304 -21.63 -13.97 101.93
C THR A 304 -22.55 -12.81 101.59
N VAL A 305 -23.52 -12.51 102.46
CA VAL A 305 -24.39 -11.34 102.35
C VAL A 305 -23.99 -10.36 103.44
N ASN A 306 -23.47 -9.20 103.06
CA ASN A 306 -23.04 -8.15 104.00
C ASN A 306 -24.22 -7.37 104.61
N GLY A 307 -25.45 -7.70 104.21
CA GLY A 307 -26.69 -7.17 104.75
C GLY A 307 -27.62 -8.28 105.24
N ASN A 308 -28.89 -7.94 105.41
CA ASN A 308 -29.90 -8.90 105.87
C ASN A 308 -30.36 -9.79 104.70
N ILE A 309 -30.42 -11.10 104.95
CA ILE A 309 -31.11 -12.05 104.06
C ILE A 309 -32.58 -12.07 104.47
N LYS A 310 -33.47 -11.74 103.53
CA LYS A 310 -34.92 -11.89 103.70
C LYS A 310 -35.42 -12.96 102.72
N THR A 311 -35.80 -14.12 103.24
CA THR A 311 -36.42 -15.18 102.43
C THR A 311 -37.93 -15.18 102.64
N THR A 312 -38.68 -15.50 101.59
CA THR A 312 -40.12 -15.78 101.67
C THR A 312 -40.40 -17.29 101.68
N GLY A 313 -39.38 -18.12 101.40
CA GLY A 313 -39.42 -19.58 101.43
C GLY A 313 -38.53 -20.18 102.53
N ILE A 314 -38.52 -21.52 102.57
CA ILE A 314 -37.77 -22.33 103.53
C ILE A 314 -36.27 -22.21 103.26
N ILE A 315 -35.50 -21.95 104.30
CA ILE A 315 -34.04 -22.15 104.30
C ILE A 315 -33.80 -23.56 104.84
N SER A 316 -33.43 -24.50 103.97
CA SER A 316 -33.03 -25.85 104.36
C SER A 316 -31.53 -26.04 104.14
N GLY A 317 -30.85 -26.67 105.10
CA GLY A 317 -29.41 -26.95 105.04
C GLY A 317 -29.09 -28.15 105.92
N SER A 318 -28.18 -29.02 105.46
CA SER A 318 -27.81 -30.26 106.15
C SER A 318 -27.04 -30.03 107.47
N SER A 319 -26.52 -28.82 107.69
CA SER A 319 -26.00 -28.39 108.99
C SER A 319 -26.09 -26.86 109.14
N LEU A 320 -27.03 -26.36 109.94
CA LEU A 320 -27.09 -24.94 110.30
C LEU A 320 -26.16 -24.67 111.49
N PRO A 321 -25.28 -23.64 111.44
CA PRO A 321 -24.42 -23.31 112.56
C PRO A 321 -25.23 -22.76 113.76
N PRO A 322 -24.74 -22.95 115.00
CA PRO A 322 -25.49 -22.70 116.23
C PRO A 322 -25.90 -21.24 116.50
N ASN A 323 -25.45 -20.28 115.69
CA ASN A 323 -25.72 -18.85 115.86
C ASN A 323 -26.87 -18.31 114.99
N LEU A 324 -27.69 -19.18 114.38
CA LEU A 324 -28.91 -18.73 113.73
C LEU A 324 -29.94 -18.36 114.81
N ILE A 325 -30.07 -17.06 115.09
CA ILE A 325 -31.05 -16.54 116.05
C ILE A 325 -32.45 -16.95 115.58
N ARG A 326 -33.06 -17.90 116.29
CA ARG A 326 -34.44 -18.34 116.11
C ARG A 326 -35.37 -17.18 116.43
N ASN A 327 -35.78 -16.40 115.42
CA ASN A 327 -36.87 -15.44 115.58
C ASN A 327 -38.20 -16.21 115.52
N SER A 328 -39.13 -15.88 116.42
CA SER A 328 -40.32 -16.62 116.86
C SER A 328 -41.38 -16.90 115.78
N TYR A 329 -41.08 -16.65 114.51
CA TYR A 329 -41.95 -16.87 113.36
C TYR A 329 -41.35 -17.86 112.33
N MET A 330 -40.21 -18.48 112.63
CA MET A 330 -39.63 -19.55 111.81
C MET A 330 -40.26 -20.91 112.18
N ASN A 331 -41.25 -21.34 111.40
CA ASN A 331 -41.76 -22.70 111.45
C ASN A 331 -40.75 -23.62 110.73
N ILE A 332 -39.78 -24.16 111.46
CA ILE A 332 -38.89 -25.21 110.95
C ILE A 332 -39.63 -26.54 111.20
N LEU A 333 -40.20 -27.12 110.14
CA LEU A 333 -40.44 -28.55 110.13
C LEU A 333 -39.10 -29.22 109.83
N ASP A 334 -38.52 -29.90 110.81
CA ASP A 334 -37.46 -30.86 110.55
C ASP A 334 -38.08 -32.04 109.78
N GLY A 335 -37.76 -32.14 108.49
CA GLY A 335 -38.15 -33.22 107.58
C GLY A 335 -37.19 -33.32 106.41
#